data_AF-B4QM17-F1
#
_entry.id   AF-B4QM17-F1
#
_cell.length_a   1.000
_cell.length_b   1.000
_cell.length_c   1.000
_cell.angle_alpha   90.00
_cell.angle_beta   90.00
_cell.angle_gamma   90.00
#
_symmetry.space_group_name_H-M   'P 1'
#
loop_
_entity.id
_entity.type
_entity.pdbx_description
1 polymer ?
#
loop_
_entity_poly.entity_id
_entity_poly.type
_entity_poly.pdbx_seq_one_letter_code
_entity_poly.pdbx_strand_id
1 'polypeptide(L)'
;MRASKFYEYYVKYHAPFGDVLRCSMELALQRNPIHFAMTMLHTCLLLYAKSFPDDTRKAAEQRALKPAEFSELMAVANRLAKILISHPVEHRECVIVFHRSGIMFVFESAQKQPAEATKKLPFLRVLKVFAPLLLVQDKSSILDFFEHYEQLVLPACNRNDIAHLKKYRNALSPRKIKT
;
A
#
# COMPACT_ATOMS: atom_id res chain seq x y z
N MET A 1 -3.30 6.93 14.43
CA MET A 1 -1.96 7.49 14.17
C MET A 1 -2.07 8.98 13.87
N ARG A 2 -1.56 9.88 14.73
CA ARG A 2 -1.71 11.35 14.50
C ARG A 2 -0.79 11.85 13.38
N ALA A 3 0.44 11.35 13.34
CA ALA A 3 1.47 11.76 12.37
C ALA A 3 1.08 11.52 10.90
N SER A 4 0.18 10.57 10.61
CA SER A 4 -0.27 10.31 9.25
C SER A 4 -0.98 11.49 8.60
N LYS A 5 -1.65 12.35 9.39
CA LYS A 5 -2.28 13.59 8.92
C LYS A 5 -1.27 14.65 8.51
N PHE A 6 -0.01 14.53 8.93
CA PHE A 6 1.07 15.42 8.53
C PHE A 6 1.84 14.85 7.34
N TYR A 7 2.14 13.54 7.36
CA TYR A 7 2.91 12.88 6.31
C TYR A 7 2.18 12.80 4.96
N GLU A 8 0.85 12.97 4.92
CA GLU A 8 0.12 13.08 3.65
C GLU A 8 0.60 14.26 2.79
N TYR A 9 1.13 15.32 3.41
CA TYR A 9 1.63 16.50 2.71
C TYR A 9 3.11 16.41 2.31
N TYR A 10 3.74 15.23 2.45
CA TYR A 10 5.19 15.09 2.25
C TYR A 10 5.65 15.48 0.85
N VAL A 11 4.81 15.27 -0.16
CA VAL A 11 5.09 15.73 -1.53
C VAL A 11 4.81 17.23 -1.67
N LYS A 12 3.62 17.68 -1.23
CA LYS A 12 3.16 19.06 -1.39
C LYS A 12 4.10 20.09 -0.76
N TYR A 13 4.58 19.82 0.44
CA TYR A 13 5.48 20.72 1.18
C TYR A 13 6.93 20.22 1.20
N HIS A 14 7.34 19.45 0.19
CA HIS A 14 8.70 18.93 0.14
C HIS A 14 9.75 20.04 0.07
N ALA A 15 9.56 21.05 -0.79
CA ALA A 15 10.55 22.11 -0.97
C ALA A 15 10.87 22.88 0.32
N PRO A 16 9.87 23.34 1.11
CA PRO A 16 10.15 24.07 2.35
C PRO A 16 10.40 23.19 3.58
N PHE A 17 9.83 21.98 3.66
CA PHE A 17 9.80 21.18 4.91
C PHE A 17 10.17 19.70 4.72
N GLY A 18 10.74 19.34 3.57
CA GLY A 18 11.02 17.95 3.22
C GLY A 18 12.03 17.26 4.12
N ASP A 19 13.03 17.99 4.58
CA ASP A 19 14.05 17.57 5.54
C ASP A 19 13.47 17.36 6.94
N VAL A 20 12.65 18.29 7.43
CA VAL A 20 11.97 18.20 8.74
C VAL A 20 11.04 17.00 8.78
N LEU A 21 10.22 16.82 7.74
CA LEU A 21 9.32 15.68 7.61
C LEU A 21 10.10 14.36 7.53
N ARG A 22 11.20 14.33 6.77
CA ARG A 22 12.08 13.17 6.67
C ARG A 22 12.69 12.80 8.02
N CYS A 23 13.30 13.76 8.70
CA CYS A 23 13.91 13.58 10.01
C CYS A 23 12.90 13.04 11.03
N SER A 24 11.69 13.60 11.06
CA SER A 24 10.60 13.10 11.90
C SER A 24 10.25 11.64 11.61
N MET A 25 10.18 11.25 10.33
CA MET A 25 9.90 9.87 9.92
C MET A 25 11.05 8.92 10.28
N GLU A 26 12.30 9.32 10.06
CA GLU A 26 13.48 8.52 10.41
C GLU A 26 13.58 8.31 11.93
N LEU A 27 13.31 9.34 12.73
CA LEU A 27 13.22 9.21 14.19
C LEU A 27 12.08 8.28 14.62
N ALA A 28 10.91 8.38 14.01
CA ALA A 28 9.78 7.49 14.31
C ALA A 28 10.11 6.02 13.97
N LEU A 29 10.76 5.80 12.83
CA LEU A 29 11.23 4.48 12.39
C LEU A 29 12.25 3.88 13.36
N GLN A 30 13.26 4.66 13.77
CA GLN A 30 14.28 4.23 14.73
C GLN A 30 13.68 3.87 16.10
N ARG A 31 12.64 4.58 16.53
CA ARG A 31 12.01 4.35 17.84
C ARG A 31 11.05 3.17 17.85
N ASN A 32 10.25 3.02 16.80
CA ASN A 32 9.28 1.93 16.74
C ASN A 32 8.91 1.61 15.27
N PRO A 33 9.62 0.65 14.63
CA PRO A 33 9.41 0.34 13.22
C PRO A 33 8.01 -0.19 12.93
N ILE A 34 7.39 -0.91 13.87
CA ILE A 34 6.02 -1.45 13.72
C ILE A 34 4.98 -0.32 13.72
N HIS A 35 5.06 0.61 14.67
CA HIS A 35 4.15 1.76 14.71
C HIS A 35 4.40 2.73 13.55
N PHE A 36 5.65 2.85 13.10
CA PHE A 36 5.97 3.63 11.91
C PHE A 36 5.33 3.01 10.65
N ALA A 37 5.42 1.69 10.46
CA ALA A 37 4.73 0.98 9.38
C ALA A 37 3.23 1.26 9.36
N MET A 38 2.58 1.16 10.51
CA MET A 38 1.16 1.47 10.65
C MET A 38 0.87 2.96 10.36
N THR A 39 1.74 3.87 10.78
CA THR A 39 1.61 5.31 10.46
C THR A 39 1.72 5.56 8.95
N MET A 40 2.67 4.93 8.27
CA MET A 40 2.79 4.99 6.80
C MET A 40 1.54 4.42 6.12
N LEU A 41 1.03 3.29 6.58
CA LEU A 41 -0.18 2.67 6.05
C LEU A 41 -1.37 3.62 6.21
N HIS A 42 -1.60 4.16 7.41
CA HIS A 42 -2.67 5.14 7.66
C HIS A 42 -2.51 6.40 6.81
N THR A 43 -1.29 6.85 6.52
CA THR A 43 -1.04 7.97 5.60
C THR A 43 -1.55 7.65 4.20
N CYS A 44 -1.23 6.45 3.70
CA CYS A 44 -1.73 5.99 2.40
C CYS A 44 -3.24 5.79 2.40
N LEU A 45 -3.83 5.28 3.48
CA LEU A 45 -5.28 5.07 3.60
C LEU A 45 -6.06 6.38 3.62
N LEU A 46 -5.54 7.43 4.29
CA LEU A 46 -6.15 8.76 4.27
C LEU A 46 -6.24 9.33 2.85
N LEU A 47 -5.15 9.23 2.09
CA LEU A 47 -5.10 9.66 0.68
C LEU A 47 -5.94 8.76 -0.24
N TYR A 48 -6.01 7.46 0.04
CA TYR A 48 -6.85 6.52 -0.70
C TYR A 48 -8.33 6.85 -0.52
N ALA A 49 -8.79 7.09 0.72
CA ALA A 49 -10.17 7.48 0.99
C ALA A 49 -10.56 8.80 0.31
N LYS A 50 -9.62 9.76 0.23
CA LYS A 50 -9.81 11.00 -0.55
C LYS A 50 -9.99 10.72 -2.05
N SER A 51 -9.22 9.76 -2.59
CA SER A 51 -9.26 9.37 -4.01
C SER A 51 -10.52 8.57 -4.40
N PHE A 52 -11.19 7.96 -3.41
CA PHE A 52 -12.36 7.11 -3.58
C PHE A 52 -13.42 7.47 -2.51
N PRO A 53 -14.04 8.65 -2.58
CA PRO A 53 -15.07 9.02 -1.62
C PRO A 53 -16.27 8.07 -1.77
N ASP A 54 -16.77 7.54 -0.65
CA ASP A 54 -17.85 6.56 -0.57
C ASP A 54 -19.24 7.08 -1.03
N ASP A 55 -19.32 8.28 -1.60
CA ASP A 55 -20.59 8.99 -1.73
C ASP A 55 -21.40 8.64 -3.01
N THR A 56 -22.42 7.82 -2.75
CA THR A 56 -23.79 7.82 -3.30
C THR A 56 -24.08 7.65 -4.80
N ARG A 57 -24.67 6.48 -5.12
CA ARG A 57 -25.67 6.17 -6.18
C ARG A 57 -25.40 6.51 -7.65
N LYS A 58 -24.41 7.33 -8.01
CA LYS A 58 -24.00 7.63 -9.41
C LYS A 58 -22.66 6.98 -9.80
N ALA A 59 -22.03 6.24 -8.89
CA ALA A 59 -20.67 5.73 -9.03
C ALA A 59 -20.52 4.46 -9.89
N ALA A 60 -21.55 4.01 -10.61
CA ALA A 60 -21.40 2.89 -11.55
C ALA A 60 -20.64 3.33 -12.83
N GLU A 61 -20.80 4.59 -13.24
CA GLU A 61 -20.21 5.11 -14.50
C GLU A 61 -18.98 6.00 -14.27
N GLN A 62 -18.77 6.51 -13.05
CA GLN A 62 -17.71 7.47 -12.72
C GLN A 62 -16.59 6.89 -11.85
N ARG A 63 -16.54 5.56 -11.68
CA ARG A 63 -15.51 4.88 -10.88
C ARG A 63 -14.12 4.83 -11.55
N ALA A 64 -13.89 5.66 -12.56
CA ALA A 64 -12.55 6.01 -12.98
C ALA A 64 -11.91 6.80 -11.84
N LEU A 65 -10.84 6.26 -11.25
CA LEU A 65 -9.92 6.98 -10.36
C LEU A 65 -9.82 8.43 -10.84
N LYS A 66 -10.09 9.43 -10.00
CA LYS A 66 -9.66 10.79 -10.33
C LYS A 66 -8.15 10.72 -10.55
N PRO A 67 -7.64 10.87 -11.78
CA PRO A 67 -6.25 10.50 -12.09
C PRO A 67 -5.26 11.30 -11.25
N ALA A 68 -5.62 12.53 -10.89
CA ALA A 68 -4.82 13.45 -10.08
C ALA A 68 -4.68 13.01 -8.61
N GLU A 69 -5.77 12.66 -7.92
CA GLU A 69 -5.73 12.31 -6.48
C GLU A 69 -4.99 10.98 -6.25
N PHE A 70 -5.21 10.00 -7.14
CA PHE A 70 -4.44 8.76 -7.07
C PHE A 70 -2.95 8.96 -7.43
N SER A 71 -2.64 9.94 -8.29
CA SER A 71 -1.25 10.32 -8.57
C SER A 71 -0.56 10.90 -7.34
N GLU A 72 -1.25 11.72 -6.54
CA GLU A 72 -0.73 12.25 -5.27
C GLU A 72 -0.45 11.11 -4.27
N LEU A 73 -1.40 10.20 -4.07
CA LEU A 73 -1.20 9.00 -3.25
C LEU A 73 0.04 8.22 -3.68
N MET A 74 0.19 7.96 -4.99
CA MET A 74 1.34 7.22 -5.50
C MET A 74 2.66 8.00 -5.31
N ALA A 75 2.65 9.33 -5.48
CA ALA A 75 3.83 10.16 -5.24
C ALA A 75 4.26 10.11 -3.77
N VAL A 76 3.31 10.22 -2.84
CA VAL A 76 3.56 10.09 -1.39
C VAL A 76 4.08 8.70 -1.06
N ALA A 77 3.43 7.63 -1.54
CA ALA A 77 3.88 6.25 -1.33
C ALA A 77 5.32 6.02 -1.79
N ASN A 78 5.69 6.50 -2.99
CA ASN A 78 7.06 6.41 -3.50
C ASN A 78 8.06 7.15 -2.60
N ARG A 79 7.66 8.28 -2.02
CA ARG A 79 8.52 9.07 -1.14
C ARG A 79 8.70 8.42 0.22
N LEU A 80 7.64 7.86 0.79
CA LEU A 80 7.68 7.08 2.01
C LEU A 80 8.58 5.84 1.85
N ALA A 81 8.50 5.15 0.71
CA ALA A 81 9.35 3.99 0.42
C ALA A 81 10.85 4.32 0.46
N LYS A 82 11.25 5.54 0.07
CA LYS A 82 12.66 5.99 0.12
C LYS A 82 13.20 6.14 1.55
N ILE A 83 12.34 6.26 2.56
CA ILE A 83 12.78 6.30 3.97
C ILE A 83 13.34 4.94 4.40
N LEU A 84 12.80 3.85 3.86
CA LEU A 84 13.13 2.49 4.28
C LEU A 84 14.31 1.86 3.52
N ILE A 85 14.66 2.40 2.35
CA ILE A 85 15.59 1.75 1.40
C ILE A 85 17.03 1.63 1.90
N SER A 86 17.47 2.51 2.79
CA SER A 86 18.88 2.59 3.21
C SER A 86 19.33 1.42 4.08
N HIS A 87 18.41 0.81 4.85
CA HIS A 87 18.74 -0.26 5.80
C HIS A 87 17.71 -1.40 5.69
N PRO A 88 17.71 -2.16 4.59
CA PRO A 88 16.65 -3.13 4.29
C PRO A 88 16.58 -4.30 5.30
N VAL A 89 17.71 -4.67 5.91
CA VAL A 89 17.74 -5.71 6.96
C VAL A 89 17.18 -5.18 8.27
N GLU A 90 17.60 -4.00 8.69
CA GLU A 90 17.14 -3.35 9.93
C GLU A 90 15.64 -3.04 9.88
N HIS A 91 15.17 -2.54 8.73
CA HIS A 91 13.79 -2.10 8.56
C HIS A 91 12.85 -3.21 8.04
N ARG A 92 13.31 -4.46 7.95
CA ARG A 92 12.51 -5.54 7.33
C ARG A 92 11.14 -5.73 7.97
N GLU A 93 11.06 -5.64 9.30
CA GLU A 93 9.80 -5.84 10.02
C GLU A 93 8.79 -4.74 9.72
N CYS A 94 9.25 -3.49 9.57
CA CYS A 94 8.41 -2.37 9.15
C CYS A 94 7.75 -2.67 7.80
N VAL A 95 8.53 -3.17 6.84
CA VAL A 95 8.04 -3.51 5.49
C VAL A 95 7.05 -4.68 5.55
N ILE A 96 7.37 -5.75 6.29
CA ILE A 96 6.48 -6.91 6.46
C ILE A 96 5.13 -6.48 7.06
N VAL A 97 5.15 -5.71 8.16
CA VAL A 97 3.95 -5.21 8.83
C VAL A 97 3.12 -4.35 7.87
N PHE A 98 3.77 -3.44 7.13
CA PHE A 98 3.08 -2.61 6.13
C PHE A 98 2.32 -3.46 5.11
N HIS A 99 2.98 -4.50 4.56
CA HIS A 99 2.35 -5.39 3.58
C HIS A 99 1.22 -6.24 4.18
N ARG A 100 1.42 -6.87 5.35
CA ARG A 100 0.38 -7.69 5.98
C ARG A 100 -0.85 -6.87 6.34
N SER A 101 -0.66 -5.73 6.99
CA SER A 101 -1.76 -4.83 7.37
C SER A 101 -2.47 -4.25 6.14
N GLY A 102 -1.73 -3.93 5.08
CA GLY A 102 -2.30 -3.49 3.82
C GLY A 102 -3.14 -4.56 3.11
N ILE A 103 -2.67 -5.82 3.09
CA ILE A 103 -3.43 -6.97 2.57
C ILE A 103 -4.70 -7.15 3.39
N MET A 104 -4.61 -7.15 4.72
CA MET A 104 -5.77 -7.26 5.60
C MET A 104 -6.80 -6.16 5.35
N PHE A 105 -6.37 -4.91 5.11
CA PHE A 105 -7.27 -3.83 4.73
C PHE A 105 -8.02 -4.12 3.42
N VAL A 106 -7.30 -4.56 2.38
CA VAL A 106 -7.88 -4.87 1.06
C VAL A 106 -8.91 -5.99 1.16
N PHE A 107 -8.61 -7.02 1.94
CA PHE A 107 -9.42 -8.24 2.02
C PHE A 107 -10.28 -8.35 3.28
N GLU A 108 -10.45 -7.25 4.03
CA GLU A 108 -11.17 -7.21 5.31
C GLU A 108 -12.57 -7.85 5.23
N SER A 109 -13.28 -7.60 4.13
CA SER A 109 -14.63 -8.12 3.89
C SER A 109 -14.66 -9.37 3.01
N ALA A 110 -13.52 -9.92 2.58
CA ALA A 110 -13.48 -10.96 1.55
C ALA A 110 -14.24 -12.24 1.90
N GLN A 111 -14.26 -12.65 3.17
CA GLN A 111 -14.99 -13.85 3.60
C GLN A 111 -16.51 -13.67 3.62
N LYS A 112 -16.99 -12.47 3.96
CA LYS A 112 -18.43 -12.20 4.16
C LYS A 112 -19.08 -11.54 2.94
N GLN A 113 -18.32 -10.69 2.25
CA GLN A 113 -18.76 -9.85 1.14
C GLN A 113 -17.63 -9.74 0.09
N PRO A 114 -17.34 -10.80 -0.68
CA PRO A 114 -16.28 -10.80 -1.68
C PRO A 114 -16.36 -9.63 -2.68
N ALA A 115 -17.57 -9.29 -3.13
CA ALA A 115 -17.82 -8.17 -4.04
C ALA A 115 -17.55 -6.78 -3.42
N GLU A 116 -17.58 -6.65 -2.10
CA GLU A 116 -17.18 -5.42 -1.42
C GLU A 116 -15.65 -5.31 -1.36
N ALA A 117 -14.98 -6.43 -1.10
CA ALA A 117 -13.52 -6.48 -1.07
C ALA A 117 -12.89 -6.10 -2.43
N THR A 118 -13.54 -6.41 -3.56
CA THR A 118 -13.03 -6.04 -4.89
C THR A 118 -12.86 -4.53 -5.05
N LYS A 119 -13.68 -3.71 -4.38
CA LYS A 119 -13.58 -2.24 -4.42
C LYS A 119 -12.28 -1.70 -3.82
N LYS A 120 -11.60 -2.47 -2.96
CA LYS A 120 -10.34 -2.08 -2.31
C LYS A 120 -9.10 -2.57 -3.08
N LEU A 121 -9.25 -3.41 -4.12
CA LEU A 121 -8.14 -3.93 -4.92
C LEU A 121 -7.24 -2.86 -5.56
N PRO A 122 -7.72 -1.67 -5.96
CA PRO A 122 -6.83 -0.61 -6.43
C PRO A 122 -5.72 -0.24 -5.45
N PHE A 123 -5.93 -0.41 -4.13
CA PHE A 123 -4.92 -0.15 -3.09
C PHE A 123 -3.69 -1.06 -3.20
N LEU A 124 -3.79 -2.23 -3.85
CA LEU A 124 -2.65 -3.11 -4.12
C LEU A 124 -1.55 -2.43 -4.95
N ARG A 125 -1.89 -1.39 -5.73
CA ARG A 125 -0.90 -0.56 -6.43
C ARG A 125 0.01 0.20 -5.46
N VAL A 126 -0.52 0.62 -4.31
CA VAL A 126 0.26 1.26 -3.24
C VAL A 126 1.20 0.23 -2.63
N LEU A 127 0.69 -0.95 -2.25
CA LEU A 127 1.52 -2.02 -1.69
C LEU A 127 2.65 -2.43 -2.64
N LYS A 128 2.38 -2.48 -3.95
CA LYS A 128 3.39 -2.76 -4.98
C LYS A 128 4.60 -1.80 -4.92
N VAL A 129 4.42 -0.55 -4.52
CA VAL A 129 5.53 0.42 -4.39
C VAL A 129 6.56 -0.05 -3.36
N PHE A 130 6.10 -0.73 -2.31
CA PHE A 130 6.94 -1.21 -1.19
C PHE A 130 7.48 -2.62 -1.43
N ALA A 131 6.92 -3.38 -2.38
CA ALA A 131 7.34 -4.75 -2.65
C ALA A 131 8.85 -4.91 -2.98
N PRO A 132 9.54 -3.98 -3.67
CA PRO A 132 10.98 -4.06 -3.87
C PRO A 132 11.81 -3.99 -2.57
N LEU A 133 11.23 -3.48 -1.47
CA LEU A 133 11.90 -3.34 -0.17
C LEU A 133 11.85 -4.62 0.67
N LEU A 134 11.00 -5.60 0.29
CA LEU A 134 10.98 -6.90 0.95
C LEU A 134 12.24 -7.69 0.58
N LEU A 135 12.86 -8.33 1.58
CA LEU A 135 13.89 -9.33 1.35
C LEU A 135 13.30 -10.53 0.61
N VAL A 136 14.14 -11.28 -0.11
CA VAL A 136 13.70 -12.41 -0.95
C VAL A 136 12.90 -13.43 -0.14
N GLN A 137 13.34 -13.78 1.06
CA GLN A 137 12.64 -14.70 1.96
C GLN A 137 11.29 -14.16 2.44
N ASP A 138 11.22 -12.85 2.71
CA ASP A 138 10.01 -12.19 3.21
C ASP A 138 8.96 -12.08 2.09
N LYS A 139 9.39 -11.94 0.83
CA LYS A 139 8.48 -11.93 -0.33
C LYS A 139 7.66 -13.22 -0.45
N SER A 140 8.29 -14.37 -0.26
CA SER A 140 7.57 -15.66 -0.32
C SER A 140 6.51 -15.74 0.77
N SER A 141 6.84 -15.36 2.00
CA SER A 141 5.87 -15.35 3.11
C SER A 141 4.70 -14.38 2.87
N ILE A 142 4.97 -13.19 2.31
CA ILE A 142 3.93 -12.23 1.95
C ILE A 142 3.10 -12.71 0.77
N LEU A 143 3.71 -13.41 -0.19
CA LEU A 143 3.01 -14.01 -1.33
C LEU A 143 2.02 -15.08 -0.85
N ASP A 144 2.46 -16.03 -0.02
CA ASP A 144 1.59 -17.08 0.53
C ASP A 144 0.43 -16.46 1.32
N PHE A 145 0.71 -15.45 2.13
CA PHE A 145 -0.32 -14.70 2.87
C PHE A 145 -1.31 -14.01 1.93
N PHE A 146 -0.85 -13.39 0.84
CA PHE A 146 -1.71 -12.74 -0.15
C PHE A 146 -2.58 -13.76 -0.91
N GLU A 147 -2.00 -14.87 -1.36
CA GLU A 147 -2.67 -15.88 -2.16
C GLU A 147 -3.85 -16.54 -1.42
N HIS A 148 -3.74 -16.70 -0.10
CA HIS A 148 -4.84 -17.15 0.74
C HIS A 148 -6.09 -16.27 0.60
N TYR A 149 -5.94 -14.94 0.62
CA TYR A 149 -7.06 -14.02 0.47
C TYR A 149 -7.48 -13.79 -0.99
N GLU A 150 -6.52 -13.84 -1.93
CA GLU A 150 -6.80 -13.70 -3.37
C GLU A 150 -7.88 -14.71 -3.81
N GLN A 151 -7.76 -15.97 -3.38
CA GLN A 151 -8.71 -17.03 -3.72
C GLN A 151 -10.15 -16.72 -3.29
N LEU A 152 -10.34 -15.95 -2.21
CA LEU A 152 -11.67 -15.61 -1.68
C LEU A 152 -12.42 -14.60 -2.58
N VAL A 153 -11.69 -13.78 -3.34
CA VAL A 153 -12.30 -12.71 -4.16
C VAL A 153 -12.32 -13.03 -5.65
N LEU A 154 -11.51 -13.99 -6.13
CA LEU A 154 -11.42 -14.33 -7.56
C LEU A 154 -12.78 -14.55 -8.23
N PRO A 155 -13.76 -15.26 -7.62
CA PRO A 155 -15.08 -15.46 -8.24
C PRO A 155 -15.88 -14.17 -8.46
N ALA A 156 -15.61 -13.12 -7.68
CA ALA A 156 -16.30 -11.83 -7.75
C ALA A 156 -15.54 -10.78 -8.60
N CYS A 157 -14.35 -11.11 -9.11
CA CYS A 157 -13.49 -10.16 -9.80
C CYS A 157 -13.86 -9.98 -11.28
N ASN A 158 -13.85 -8.73 -11.75
CA ASN A 158 -13.83 -8.41 -13.17
C ASN A 158 -12.40 -8.39 -13.75
N ARG A 159 -12.25 -8.10 -15.05
CA ARG A 159 -10.92 -8.04 -15.72
C ARG A 159 -9.94 -7.05 -15.09
N ASN A 160 -10.42 -5.88 -14.65
CA ASN A 160 -9.58 -4.86 -14.03
C ASN A 160 -9.14 -5.29 -12.62
N ASP A 161 -10.04 -5.90 -11.85
CA ASP A 161 -9.77 -6.46 -10.54
C ASP A 161 -8.65 -7.52 -10.61
N ILE A 162 -8.76 -8.46 -11.56
CA ILE A 162 -7.73 -9.47 -11.83
C ILE A 162 -6.40 -8.80 -12.21
N ALA A 163 -6.42 -7.68 -12.94
CA ALA A 163 -5.20 -6.97 -13.28
C ALA A 163 -4.50 -6.35 -12.05
N HIS A 164 -5.25 -5.87 -11.04
CA HIS A 164 -4.68 -5.40 -9.78
C HIS A 164 -4.00 -6.53 -9.00
N LEU A 165 -4.70 -7.66 -8.85
CA LEU A 165 -4.21 -8.87 -8.20
C LEU A 165 -2.91 -9.37 -8.86
N LYS A 166 -2.95 -9.61 -10.18
CA LYS A 166 -1.80 -10.10 -10.95
C LYS A 166 -0.59 -9.17 -10.85
N LYS A 167 -0.79 -7.84 -10.90
CA LYS A 167 0.32 -6.87 -10.81
C LYS A 167 1.03 -6.92 -9.46
N TYR A 168 0.28 -7.11 -8.37
CA TYR A 168 0.87 -7.21 -7.03
C TYR A 168 1.52 -8.57 -6.81
N ARG A 169 0.85 -9.67 -7.20
CA ARG A 169 1.41 -11.03 -7.19
C ARG A 169 2.75 -11.12 -7.91
N ASN A 170 2.84 -10.55 -9.11
CA ASN A 170 4.08 -10.50 -9.88
C ASN A 170 5.20 -9.70 -9.20
N ALA A 171 4.87 -8.72 -8.37
CA ALA A 171 5.87 -7.91 -7.65
C ALA A 171 6.45 -8.66 -6.43
N LEU A 172 5.66 -9.57 -5.86
CA LEU A 172 6.06 -10.47 -4.77
C LEU A 172 6.76 -11.73 -5.29
N SER A 173 6.43 -12.19 -6.49
CA SER A 173 7.06 -13.37 -7.08
C SER A 173 8.57 -13.19 -7.22
N PRO A 174 9.39 -14.20 -6.89
CA PRO A 174 10.83 -14.14 -7.12
C PRO A 174 11.10 -13.91 -8.60
N ARG A 175 12.06 -13.02 -8.91
CA ARG A 175 12.50 -12.82 -10.29
C ARG A 175 13.10 -14.14 -10.77
N LYS A 176 12.50 -14.76 -11.80
CA LYS A 176 13.14 -15.87 -12.51
C LYS A 176 14.43 -15.32 -13.12
N ILE A 177 15.56 -15.64 -12.52
CA ILE A 177 16.86 -15.43 -13.15
C ILE A 177 16.87 -16.38 -14.34
N LYS A 178 16.89 -15.83 -15.56
CA LYS A 178 17.17 -16.64 -16.74
C LYS A 178 18.62 -17.10 -16.60
N THR A 179 18.82 -18.37 -16.24
CA THR A 179 20.07 -19.09 -16.45
C THR A 179 20.31 -19.30 -17.94
#